data_AF-A0A0A9DB86-F1
#
_entry.id   AF-A0A0A9DB86-F1
#
_cell.length_a   1.000
_cell.length_b   1.000
_cell.length_c   1.000
_cell.angle_alpha   90.00
_cell.angle_beta   90.00
_cell.angle_gamma   90.00
#
_symmetry.space_group_name_H-M   'P 1'
#
loop_
_entity.id
_entity.type
_entity.pdbx_description
1 polymer ?
#
loop_
_entity_poly.entity_id
_entity_poly.type
_entity_poly.pdbx_seq_one_letter_code
_entity_poly.pdbx_strand_id
1 'polypeptide(L)'
;MELVEVLSQAGLPMISVSKPIVDGFVDAYPSVHLLNPHFLKNLLIRRKRGFRSKEEAVLVLEYSLSDMGDPSFWDKLEGLALLPMANGSFTTFNKRGEGERVFFTSQIEFDLLKDSIPHLVVDNSLPDSVLKKLHDIAYSARSNMYLFTRNFLLELLPRILAPEWQHAKQLYWFPEQQGQPSVEWMMSLWKFFRHSCEDISIFAKWPILPLVDGKVVQLGNASNVIRDEGWSENMYSLLQRLGCFFLRPDLQIEHPQLANFVQESTAAGVLNAVQSVASNFQDIKELFVNTSLAETHELCSFIFQSKWFSGNQITSSHMNTIQNLPIFESYKSRELVNFTNPRKWLKPEGVHEYLLNESFIRTESAKEKSILVSYFDIREPQKAEFYKDHVLPRMSEFLSQPAVVSAIIRDVKLLIENDNSMRAALYETPFVLAANGAWVQPSRLYDPRVPELHKLLHKETFFSF
;
A
#
# COMPACT_ATOMS: atom_id res chain seq x y z
N MET A 1 -3.39 28.88 -46.41
CA MET A 1 -3.72 27.82 -47.37
C MET A 1 -5.21 27.91 -47.64
N GLU A 2 -5.61 28.02 -48.90
CA GLU A 2 -7.02 28.19 -49.24
C GLU A 2 -7.68 26.83 -49.55
N LEU A 3 -8.89 26.59 -49.04
CA LEU A 3 -9.59 25.30 -49.19
C LEU A 3 -9.69 24.86 -50.66
N VAL A 4 -9.94 25.80 -51.57
CA VAL A 4 -10.07 25.51 -53.01
C VAL A 4 -8.77 24.95 -53.60
N GLU A 5 -7.62 25.49 -53.19
CA GLU A 5 -6.30 24.99 -53.63
C GLU A 5 -6.08 23.56 -53.16
N VAL A 6 -6.38 23.28 -51.89
CA VAL A 6 -6.25 21.94 -51.29
C VAL A 6 -7.12 20.92 -52.03
N LEU A 7 -8.40 21.25 -52.25
CA LEU A 7 -9.33 20.36 -52.93
C LEU A 7 -8.93 20.12 -54.40
N SER A 8 -8.47 21.16 -55.10
CA SER A 8 -7.98 21.05 -56.48
C SER A 8 -6.74 20.17 -56.56
N GLN A 9 -5.77 20.34 -55.65
CA GLN A 9 -4.57 19.51 -55.55
C GLN A 9 -4.85 18.06 -55.17
N ALA A 10 -5.94 17.81 -54.42
CA ALA A 10 -6.47 16.48 -54.14
C ALA A 10 -7.23 15.87 -55.34
N GLY A 11 -7.28 16.56 -56.48
CA GLY A 11 -7.87 16.08 -57.74
C GLY A 11 -9.39 16.20 -57.79
N LEU A 12 -9.97 17.17 -57.07
CA LEU A 12 -11.38 17.54 -57.21
C LEU A 12 -11.53 18.63 -58.28
N PRO A 13 -12.51 18.51 -59.21
CA PRO A 13 -12.73 19.47 -60.29
C PRO A 13 -13.38 20.74 -59.73
N MET A 14 -12.56 21.62 -59.17
CA MET A 14 -12.98 22.85 -58.50
C MET A 14 -12.61 24.07 -59.33
N ILE A 15 -13.53 25.01 -59.45
CA ILE A 15 -13.28 26.31 -60.07
C ILE A 15 -13.76 27.42 -59.12
N SER A 16 -12.90 28.40 -58.87
CA SER A 16 -13.29 29.62 -58.15
C SER A 16 -13.71 30.67 -59.16
N VAL A 17 -14.92 31.18 -59.02
CA VAL A 17 -15.54 32.19 -59.91
C VAL A 17 -16.19 33.27 -59.07
N SER A 18 -16.29 34.49 -59.62
CA SER A 18 -16.86 35.62 -58.90
C SER A 18 -18.36 35.42 -58.65
N LYS A 19 -18.87 36.01 -57.56
CA LYS A 19 -20.29 35.88 -57.16
C LYS A 19 -21.29 36.21 -58.28
N PRO A 20 -21.12 37.28 -59.08
CA PRO A 20 -22.03 37.57 -60.20
C PRO A 20 -22.08 36.46 -61.27
N ILE A 21 -20.97 35.77 -61.49
CA ILE A 21 -20.90 34.64 -62.43
C ILE A 21 -21.65 33.44 -61.84
N VAL A 22 -21.44 33.14 -60.55
CA VAL A 22 -22.16 32.08 -59.84
C VAL A 22 -23.66 32.32 -59.88
N ASP A 23 -24.10 33.53 -59.56
CA ASP A 23 -25.52 33.90 -59.55
C ASP A 23 -26.15 33.69 -60.95
N GLY A 24 -25.46 34.15 -62.01
CA GLY A 24 -25.90 33.93 -63.39
C GLY A 24 -25.96 32.45 -63.80
N PHE A 25 -25.05 31.61 -63.30
CA PHE A 25 -25.08 30.16 -63.51
C PHE A 25 -26.22 29.47 -62.78
N VAL A 26 -26.51 29.89 -61.54
CA VAL A 26 -27.64 29.36 -60.75
C VAL A 26 -28.97 29.73 -61.41
N ASP A 27 -29.09 30.95 -61.92
CA ASP A 27 -30.29 31.43 -62.64
C ASP A 27 -30.49 30.68 -63.96
N ALA A 28 -29.42 30.44 -64.73
CA ALA A 28 -29.49 29.78 -66.02
C ALA A 28 -29.56 28.24 -65.93
N TYR A 29 -29.00 27.65 -64.88
CA TYR A 29 -28.89 26.19 -64.71
C TYR A 29 -29.05 25.79 -63.24
N PRO A 30 -30.28 25.49 -62.79
CA PRO A 30 -30.58 25.18 -61.38
C PRO A 30 -29.85 23.95 -60.82
N SER A 31 -29.28 23.08 -61.68
CA SER A 31 -28.52 21.89 -61.30
C SER A 31 -27.02 22.12 -61.10
N VAL A 32 -26.55 23.38 -61.10
CA VAL A 32 -25.16 23.69 -60.71
C VAL A 32 -24.92 23.29 -59.26
N HIS A 33 -23.94 22.40 -59.04
CA HIS A 33 -23.53 21.99 -57.69
C HIS A 33 -22.52 22.98 -57.11
N LEU A 34 -22.99 23.85 -56.21
CA LEU A 34 -22.11 24.69 -55.41
C LEU A 34 -21.42 23.87 -54.32
N LEU A 35 -20.16 24.19 -54.05
CA LEU A 35 -19.46 23.58 -52.92
C LEU A 35 -20.18 23.94 -51.62
N ASN A 36 -20.65 22.89 -50.96
CA ASN A 36 -21.14 22.95 -49.59
C ASN A 36 -20.57 21.73 -48.84
N PRO A 37 -20.60 21.72 -47.50
CA PRO A 37 -20.03 20.64 -46.71
C PRO A 37 -20.62 19.26 -47.05
N HIS A 38 -21.92 19.19 -47.30
CA HIS A 38 -22.58 17.95 -47.71
C HIS A 38 -22.04 17.41 -49.04
N PHE A 39 -21.98 18.26 -50.07
CA PHE A 39 -21.48 17.88 -51.39
C PHE A 39 -20.03 17.45 -51.31
N LEU A 40 -19.21 18.14 -50.51
CA LEU A 40 -17.82 17.76 -50.29
C LEU A 40 -17.70 16.38 -49.64
N LYS A 41 -18.42 16.10 -48.55
CA LYS A 41 -18.43 14.79 -47.89
C LYS A 41 -18.76 13.67 -48.88
N ASN A 42 -19.83 13.83 -49.67
CA ASN A 42 -20.22 12.86 -50.71
C ASN A 42 -19.11 12.62 -51.75
N LEU A 43 -18.45 13.68 -52.21
CA LEU A 43 -17.35 13.58 -53.17
C LEU A 43 -16.17 12.81 -52.58
N LEU A 44 -15.78 13.13 -51.35
CA LEU A 44 -14.65 12.50 -50.67
C LEU A 44 -14.91 11.01 -50.39
N ILE A 45 -16.12 10.67 -49.92
CA ILE A 45 -16.54 9.27 -49.70
C ILE A 45 -16.49 8.46 -50.99
N ARG A 46 -17.03 9.01 -52.10
CA ARG A 46 -17.08 8.29 -53.39
C ARG A 46 -15.72 8.17 -54.07
N ARG A 47 -14.88 9.20 -54.00
CA ARG A 47 -13.61 9.27 -54.73
C ARG A 47 -12.42 8.74 -53.93
N LYS A 48 -12.57 8.52 -52.62
CA LYS A 48 -11.51 8.06 -51.69
C LYS A 48 -10.21 8.86 -51.86
N ARG A 49 -10.32 10.19 -51.87
CA ARG A 49 -9.15 11.08 -52.04
C ARG A 49 -8.37 11.19 -50.74
N GLY A 50 -7.04 11.18 -50.84
CA GLY A 50 -6.13 11.49 -49.75
C GLY A 50 -5.60 12.92 -49.84
N PHE A 51 -5.07 13.41 -48.73
CA PHE A 51 -4.44 14.74 -48.60
C PHE A 51 -2.94 14.57 -48.38
N ARG A 52 -2.14 15.57 -48.80
CA ARG A 52 -0.67 15.46 -48.78
C ARG A 52 -0.09 15.79 -47.41
N SER A 53 -0.80 16.59 -46.64
CA SER A 53 -0.40 17.07 -45.32
C SER A 53 -1.55 16.97 -44.33
N LYS A 54 -1.20 16.98 -43.03
CA LYS A 54 -2.17 16.99 -41.94
C LYS A 54 -2.99 18.27 -41.98
N GLU A 55 -2.35 19.40 -42.25
CA GLU A 55 -2.94 20.73 -42.31
C GLU A 55 -4.02 20.82 -43.39
N GLU A 56 -3.77 20.23 -44.56
CA GLU A 56 -4.76 20.09 -45.63
C GLU A 56 -5.99 19.29 -45.17
N ALA A 57 -5.77 18.12 -44.57
CA ALA A 57 -6.85 17.26 -44.12
C ALA A 57 -7.70 17.92 -43.01
N VAL A 58 -7.05 18.63 -42.09
CA VAL A 58 -7.72 19.36 -41.01
C VAL A 58 -8.56 20.51 -41.56
N LEU A 59 -8.05 21.26 -42.54
CA LEU A 59 -8.82 22.33 -43.21
C LEU A 59 -10.08 21.77 -43.88
N VAL A 60 -9.96 20.63 -44.55
CA VAL A 60 -11.08 19.95 -45.21
C VAL A 60 -12.07 19.38 -44.20
N LEU A 61 -11.58 18.82 -43.10
CA LEU A 61 -12.40 18.34 -41.98
C LEU A 61 -13.19 19.49 -41.36
N GLU A 62 -12.54 20.62 -41.06
CA GLU A 62 -13.18 21.79 -40.46
C GLU A 62 -14.36 22.28 -41.31
N TYR A 63 -14.15 22.37 -42.64
CA TYR A 63 -15.22 22.70 -43.57
C TYR A 63 -16.30 21.62 -43.63
N SER A 64 -15.93 20.34 -43.65
CA SER A 64 -16.87 19.20 -43.69
C SER A 64 -17.76 19.11 -42.44
N LEU A 65 -17.28 19.65 -41.31
CA LEU A 65 -18.01 19.74 -40.05
C LEU A 65 -18.73 21.09 -39.87
N SER A 66 -18.71 22.00 -40.84
CA SER A 66 -19.34 23.33 -40.70
C SER A 66 -20.87 23.31 -40.76
N ASP A 67 -21.47 22.25 -41.33
CA ASP A 67 -22.92 22.01 -41.42
C ASP A 67 -23.47 21.16 -40.25
N MET A 68 -22.75 21.03 -39.13
CA MET A 68 -23.16 20.17 -38.01
C MET A 68 -24.54 20.51 -37.40
N GLY A 69 -25.03 21.73 -37.60
CA GLY A 69 -26.38 22.14 -37.21
C GLY A 69 -27.51 21.62 -38.12
N ASP A 70 -27.19 21.05 -39.28
CA ASP A 70 -28.16 20.48 -40.21
C ASP A 70 -28.67 19.11 -39.68
N PRO A 71 -29.99 18.87 -39.62
CA PRO A 71 -30.55 17.57 -39.20
C PRO A 71 -30.02 16.37 -39.96
N SER A 72 -29.67 16.54 -41.24
CA SER A 72 -29.16 15.50 -42.12
C SER A 72 -27.67 15.24 -41.98
N PHE A 73 -26.95 16.03 -41.16
CA PHE A 73 -25.49 15.94 -40.99
C PHE A 73 -24.99 14.51 -40.74
N TRP A 74 -25.68 13.77 -39.86
CA TRP A 74 -25.26 12.45 -39.38
C TRP A 74 -25.27 11.38 -40.48
N ASP A 75 -26.32 11.37 -41.32
CA ASP A 75 -26.47 10.41 -42.42
C ASP A 75 -25.37 10.57 -43.48
N LYS A 76 -24.71 11.73 -43.48
CA LYS A 76 -23.74 12.16 -44.48
C LYS A 76 -22.30 12.14 -43.97
N LEU A 77 -22.11 11.89 -42.68
CA LEU A 77 -20.80 11.79 -42.05
C LEU A 77 -20.21 10.38 -42.22
N GLU A 78 -21.07 9.36 -42.25
CA GLU A 78 -20.67 7.95 -42.41
C GLU A 78 -19.86 7.72 -43.69
N GLY A 79 -18.75 6.98 -43.56
CA GLY A 79 -17.84 6.66 -44.66
C GLY A 79 -16.78 7.72 -44.93
N LEU A 80 -16.81 8.87 -44.23
CA LEU A 80 -15.82 9.92 -44.40
C LEU A 80 -14.48 9.56 -43.72
N ALA A 81 -13.45 9.28 -44.52
CA ALA A 81 -12.11 8.91 -44.06
C ALA A 81 -11.21 10.14 -43.80
N LEU A 82 -11.60 10.97 -42.82
CA LEU A 82 -10.92 12.23 -42.49
C LEU A 82 -10.64 12.44 -41.00
N LEU A 83 -10.93 11.47 -40.14
CA LEU A 83 -10.74 11.63 -38.70
C LEU A 83 -9.24 11.46 -38.36
N PRO A 84 -8.52 12.50 -37.92
CA PRO A 84 -7.08 12.42 -37.66
C PRO A 84 -6.80 11.69 -36.34
N MET A 85 -5.84 10.77 -36.38
CA MET A 85 -5.45 9.91 -35.27
C MET A 85 -4.09 10.31 -34.70
N ALA A 86 -3.80 9.94 -33.46
CA ALA A 86 -2.56 10.29 -32.77
C ALA A 86 -1.29 9.72 -33.45
N ASN A 87 -1.40 8.63 -34.20
CA ASN A 87 -0.29 8.09 -35.03
C ASN A 87 -0.06 8.88 -36.34
N GLY A 88 -0.80 9.97 -36.57
CA GLY A 88 -0.77 10.74 -37.82
C GLY A 88 -1.55 10.11 -38.99
N SER A 89 -2.21 8.96 -38.78
CA SER A 89 -3.10 8.37 -39.78
C SER A 89 -4.49 9.00 -39.75
N PHE A 90 -5.32 8.66 -40.73
CA PHE A 90 -6.72 9.07 -40.78
C PHE A 90 -7.61 7.83 -40.76
N THR A 91 -8.70 7.92 -40.01
CA THR A 91 -9.73 6.88 -39.96
C THR A 91 -11.08 7.39 -40.46
N THR A 92 -12.02 6.47 -40.57
CA THR A 92 -13.35 6.68 -41.12
C THR A 92 -14.37 6.89 -40.01
N PHE A 93 -15.24 7.89 -40.17
CA PHE A 93 -16.45 8.00 -39.39
C PHE A 93 -17.42 6.88 -39.79
N ASN A 94 -17.74 5.99 -38.87
CA ASN A 94 -18.71 4.91 -39.06
C ASN A 94 -19.87 5.07 -38.07
N LYS A 95 -20.93 4.26 -38.23
CA LYS A 95 -21.97 4.16 -37.22
C LYS A 95 -21.43 3.58 -35.92
N ARG A 96 -22.13 3.89 -34.83
CA ARG A 96 -21.86 3.30 -33.53
C ARG A 96 -21.87 1.76 -33.61
N GLY A 97 -20.76 1.14 -33.23
CA GLY A 97 -20.62 -0.32 -33.20
C GLY A 97 -20.08 -0.92 -34.51
N GLU A 98 -19.95 -0.12 -35.57
CA GLU A 98 -19.33 -0.54 -36.82
C GLU A 98 -17.86 -0.07 -36.87
N GLY A 99 -16.98 -0.94 -37.35
CA GLY A 99 -15.54 -0.67 -37.44
C GLY A 99 -14.84 -0.61 -36.07
N GLU A 100 -13.66 0.01 -36.04
CA GLU A 100 -12.90 0.19 -34.81
C GLU A 100 -13.47 1.33 -33.95
N ARG A 101 -13.38 1.16 -32.63
CA ARG A 101 -13.74 2.21 -31.66
C ARG A 101 -12.63 3.26 -31.65
N VAL A 102 -13.02 4.50 -31.86
CA VAL A 102 -12.12 5.66 -31.81
C VAL A 102 -12.42 6.45 -30.54
N PHE A 103 -11.39 6.85 -29.81
CA PHE A 103 -11.51 7.53 -28.53
C PHE A 103 -11.19 9.01 -28.67
N PHE A 104 -12.18 9.85 -28.33
CA PHE A 104 -11.98 11.25 -28.05
C PHE A 104 -11.55 11.40 -26.59
N THR A 105 -10.41 12.05 -26.38
CA THR A 105 -9.71 12.08 -25.09
C THR A 105 -9.45 13.51 -24.64
N SER A 106 -9.51 13.74 -23.33
CA SER A 106 -8.89 14.91 -22.68
C SER A 106 -7.35 14.84 -22.79
N GLN A 107 -6.66 15.92 -22.39
CA GLN A 107 -5.19 15.96 -22.40
C GLN A 107 -4.57 14.83 -21.56
N ILE A 108 -5.12 14.55 -20.38
CA ILE A 108 -4.60 13.53 -19.45
C ILE A 108 -4.73 12.13 -20.08
N GLU A 109 -5.86 11.86 -20.72
CA GLU A 109 -6.13 10.58 -21.38
C GLU A 109 -5.32 10.42 -22.66
N PHE A 110 -5.13 11.51 -23.41
CA PHE A 110 -4.26 11.51 -24.59
C PHE A 110 -2.82 11.16 -24.23
N ASP A 111 -2.26 11.79 -23.18
CA ASP A 111 -0.91 11.50 -22.72
C ASP A 111 -0.72 10.06 -22.23
N LEU A 112 -1.77 9.42 -21.71
CA LEU A 112 -1.75 8.01 -21.32
C LEU A 112 -1.76 7.06 -22.52
N LEU A 113 -2.50 7.39 -23.58
CA LEU A 113 -2.84 6.44 -24.65
C LEU A 113 -2.05 6.65 -25.95
N LYS A 114 -1.51 7.85 -26.19
CA LYS A 114 -0.85 8.22 -27.46
C LYS A 114 0.31 7.31 -27.84
N ASP A 115 1.04 6.75 -26.87
CA ASP A 115 2.17 5.88 -27.19
C ASP A 115 1.76 4.39 -27.20
N SER A 116 0.65 4.03 -26.55
CA SER A 116 0.19 2.65 -26.43
C SER A 116 -0.75 2.21 -27.56
N ILE A 117 -1.72 3.06 -27.90
CA ILE A 117 -2.75 2.77 -28.92
C ILE A 117 -3.05 3.99 -29.80
N PRO A 118 -2.03 4.64 -30.40
CA PRO A 118 -2.23 5.89 -31.14
C PRO A 118 -3.18 5.80 -32.33
N HIS A 119 -3.38 4.60 -32.87
CA HIS A 119 -4.29 4.34 -33.98
C HIS A 119 -5.77 4.37 -33.57
N LEU A 120 -6.09 4.35 -32.27
CA LEU A 120 -7.44 4.42 -31.73
C LEU A 120 -7.76 5.75 -31.05
N VAL A 121 -6.80 6.66 -30.94
CA VAL A 121 -6.96 7.93 -30.21
C VAL A 121 -7.01 9.09 -31.21
N VAL A 122 -8.02 9.96 -31.06
CA VAL A 122 -8.13 11.18 -31.87
C VAL A 122 -6.96 12.10 -31.57
N ASP A 123 -6.38 12.69 -32.61
CA ASP A 123 -5.30 13.66 -32.49
C ASP A 123 -5.75 14.89 -31.66
N ASN A 124 -5.05 15.18 -30.56
CA ASN A 124 -5.39 16.30 -29.69
C ASN A 124 -4.78 17.64 -30.14
N SER A 125 -3.94 17.64 -31.18
CA SER A 125 -3.29 18.85 -31.68
C SER A 125 -4.16 19.63 -32.69
N LEU A 126 -5.41 19.23 -32.84
CA LEU A 126 -6.37 19.84 -33.75
C LEU A 126 -6.85 21.20 -33.22
N PRO A 127 -7.32 22.11 -34.10
CA PRO A 127 -7.90 23.38 -33.67
C PRO A 127 -9.09 23.18 -32.72
N ASP A 128 -9.24 24.05 -31.71
CA ASP A 128 -10.32 23.97 -30.71
C ASP A 128 -11.72 23.94 -31.34
N SER A 129 -11.91 24.66 -32.46
CA SER A 129 -13.15 24.67 -33.23
C SER A 129 -13.54 23.28 -33.74
N VAL A 130 -12.55 22.47 -34.13
CA VAL A 130 -12.70 21.10 -34.62
C VAL A 130 -12.85 20.16 -33.44
N LEU A 131 -12.01 20.27 -32.41
CA LEU A 131 -12.09 19.44 -31.19
C LEU A 131 -13.47 19.53 -30.53
N LYS A 132 -14.06 20.73 -30.45
CA LYS A 132 -15.41 20.92 -29.91
C LYS A 132 -16.47 20.14 -30.69
N LYS A 133 -16.40 20.18 -32.02
CA LYS A 133 -17.34 19.44 -32.89
C LYS A 133 -17.12 17.93 -32.79
N LEU A 134 -15.87 17.48 -32.72
CA LEU A 134 -15.55 16.06 -32.50
C LEU A 134 -16.04 15.59 -31.13
N HIS A 135 -15.91 16.40 -30.08
CA HIS A 135 -16.52 16.12 -28.78
C HIS A 135 -18.04 15.94 -28.91
N ASP A 136 -18.74 16.86 -29.60
CA ASP A 136 -20.19 16.78 -29.80
C ASP A 136 -20.58 15.52 -30.61
N ILE A 137 -19.75 15.11 -31.58
CA ILE A 137 -19.89 13.84 -32.32
C ILE A 137 -19.74 12.62 -31.40
N ALA A 138 -18.74 12.61 -30.53
CA ALA A 138 -18.52 11.53 -29.57
C ALA A 138 -19.67 11.45 -28.55
N TYR A 139 -20.11 12.61 -28.05
CA TYR A 139 -21.19 12.76 -27.09
C TYR A 139 -22.55 12.32 -27.65
N SER A 140 -22.81 12.55 -28.94
CA SER A 140 -24.05 12.13 -29.61
C SER A 140 -24.29 10.61 -29.58
N ALA A 141 -23.23 9.82 -29.38
CA ALA A 141 -23.23 8.36 -29.43
C ALA A 141 -23.75 7.74 -30.75
N ARG A 142 -23.76 8.50 -31.86
CA ARG A 142 -24.21 8.03 -33.19
C ARG A 142 -23.10 7.45 -34.06
N SER A 143 -21.84 7.82 -33.77
CA SER A 143 -20.68 7.37 -34.54
C SER A 143 -19.86 6.31 -33.79
N ASN A 144 -18.85 5.75 -34.45
CA ASN A 144 -17.82 4.89 -33.84
C ASN A 144 -16.84 5.65 -32.94
N MET A 145 -17.05 6.95 -32.70
CA MET A 145 -16.27 7.75 -31.75
C MET A 145 -16.90 7.71 -30.35
N TYR A 146 -16.07 7.57 -29.33
CA TYR A 146 -16.43 7.39 -27.93
C TYR A 146 -15.68 8.42 -27.09
N LEU A 147 -16.36 8.99 -26.09
CA LEU A 147 -15.65 9.67 -25.01
C LEU A 147 -14.91 8.61 -24.19
N PHE A 148 -13.61 8.82 -23.98
CA PHE A 148 -12.81 7.89 -23.19
C PHE A 148 -13.26 7.87 -21.72
N THR A 149 -13.13 6.71 -21.08
CA THR A 149 -13.51 6.54 -19.67
C THR A 149 -12.63 5.49 -19.01
N ARG A 150 -12.62 5.45 -17.67
CA ARG A 150 -11.93 4.43 -16.87
C ARG A 150 -12.32 2.98 -17.23
N ASN A 151 -13.57 2.76 -17.64
CA ASN A 151 -14.03 1.43 -18.04
C ASN A 151 -13.41 1.01 -19.38
N PHE A 152 -13.24 1.95 -20.32
CA PHE A 152 -12.52 1.67 -21.57
C PHE A 152 -11.04 1.39 -21.31
N LEU A 153 -10.40 2.11 -20.38
CA LEU A 153 -9.04 1.78 -19.98
C LEU A 153 -8.96 0.33 -19.50
N LEU A 154 -9.86 -0.10 -18.61
CA LEU A 154 -9.89 -1.47 -18.10
C LEU A 154 -10.08 -2.52 -19.21
N GLU A 155 -10.94 -2.24 -20.20
CA GLU A 155 -11.12 -3.09 -21.40
C GLU A 155 -9.87 -3.14 -22.29
N LEU A 156 -9.09 -2.06 -22.33
CA LEU A 156 -7.92 -1.91 -23.19
C LEU A 156 -6.61 -2.34 -22.52
N LEU A 157 -6.54 -2.49 -21.19
CA LEU A 157 -5.34 -2.93 -20.49
C LEU A 157 -4.75 -4.24 -21.05
N PRO A 158 -5.54 -5.28 -21.41
CA PRO A 158 -5.00 -6.49 -22.05
C PRO A 158 -4.38 -6.26 -23.45
N ARG A 159 -4.69 -5.13 -24.11
CA ARG A 159 -4.09 -4.72 -25.39
C ARG A 159 -2.87 -3.83 -25.20
N ILE A 160 -2.84 -3.05 -24.12
CA ILE A 160 -1.76 -2.08 -23.80
C ILE A 160 -0.61 -2.79 -23.10
N LEU A 161 -0.92 -3.67 -22.15
CA LEU A 161 0.05 -4.40 -21.34
C LEU A 161 0.31 -5.78 -21.94
N ALA A 162 1.51 -6.30 -21.68
CA ALA A 162 1.86 -7.65 -22.09
C ALA A 162 1.02 -8.71 -21.34
N PRO A 163 0.75 -9.89 -21.95
CA PRO A 163 -0.16 -10.90 -21.38
C PRO A 163 0.19 -11.35 -19.95
N GLU A 164 1.47 -11.27 -19.57
CA GLU A 164 1.97 -11.68 -18.26
C GLU A 164 1.39 -10.79 -17.13
N TRP A 165 0.99 -9.55 -17.44
CA TRP A 165 0.43 -8.62 -16.46
C TRP A 165 -0.99 -8.99 -16.02
N GLN A 166 -1.79 -9.62 -16.88
CA GLN A 166 -3.24 -9.79 -16.66
C GLN A 166 -3.59 -10.68 -15.44
N HIS A 167 -2.65 -11.51 -14.97
CA HIS A 167 -2.88 -12.45 -13.87
C HIS A 167 -1.77 -12.45 -12.80
N ALA A 168 -0.70 -11.70 -13.01
CA ALA A 168 0.42 -11.68 -12.09
C ALA A 168 0.07 -10.91 -10.81
N LYS A 169 0.19 -11.56 -9.65
CA LYS A 169 0.14 -10.88 -8.35
C LYS A 169 1.26 -9.86 -8.18
N GLN A 170 2.42 -10.19 -8.75
CA GLN A 170 3.65 -9.42 -8.72
C GLN A 170 4.53 -9.84 -9.90
N LEU A 171 5.26 -8.90 -10.50
CA LEU A 171 6.29 -9.18 -11.51
C LEU A 171 7.40 -8.13 -11.47
N TYR A 172 8.53 -8.41 -12.11
CA TYR A 172 9.59 -7.41 -12.32
C TYR A 172 9.22 -6.50 -13.49
N TRP A 173 9.33 -5.19 -13.28
CA TRP A 173 9.04 -4.17 -14.27
C TRP A 173 10.34 -3.57 -14.78
N PHE A 174 10.56 -3.69 -16.09
CA PHE A 174 11.75 -3.18 -16.78
C PHE A 174 11.33 -2.09 -17.79
N PRO A 175 11.29 -0.80 -17.38
CA PRO A 175 10.71 0.27 -18.22
C PRO A 175 11.45 0.51 -19.54
N GLU A 176 12.72 0.10 -19.62
CA GLU A 176 13.56 0.26 -20.81
C GLU A 176 13.35 -0.86 -21.85
N GLN A 177 12.65 -1.93 -21.49
CA GLN A 177 12.42 -3.06 -22.40
C GLN A 177 11.24 -2.80 -23.33
N GLN A 178 11.40 -3.17 -24.60
CA GLN A 178 10.34 -3.04 -25.59
C GLN A 178 9.11 -3.88 -25.19
N GLY A 179 7.93 -3.26 -25.26
CA GLY A 179 6.65 -3.87 -24.87
C GLY A 179 6.33 -3.81 -23.38
N GLN A 180 7.26 -3.32 -22.53
CA GLN A 180 6.95 -2.94 -21.16
C GLN A 180 6.48 -1.48 -21.10
N PRO A 181 5.63 -1.12 -20.12
CA PRO A 181 5.28 0.28 -19.92
C PRO A 181 6.48 1.11 -19.51
N SER A 182 6.65 2.29 -20.08
CA SER A 182 7.72 3.21 -19.67
C SER A 182 7.41 3.87 -18.31
N VAL A 183 8.40 4.55 -17.74
CA VAL A 183 8.23 5.34 -16.51
C VAL A 183 7.19 6.44 -16.73
N GLU A 184 7.25 7.13 -17.86
CA GLU A 184 6.32 8.19 -18.27
C GLU A 184 4.89 7.66 -18.41
N TRP A 185 4.74 6.48 -19.00
CA TRP A 185 3.43 5.84 -19.09
C TRP A 185 2.85 5.55 -17.70
N MET A 186 3.66 5.03 -16.78
CA MET A 186 3.23 4.73 -15.40
C MET A 186 2.83 6.02 -14.66
N MET A 187 3.57 7.11 -14.83
CA MET A 187 3.21 8.41 -14.27
C MET A 187 1.90 8.94 -14.86
N SER A 188 1.71 8.83 -16.18
CA SER A 188 0.45 9.19 -16.86
C SER A 188 -0.72 8.36 -16.38
N LEU A 189 -0.53 7.06 -16.11
CA LEU A 189 -1.55 6.18 -15.56
C LEU A 189 -2.03 6.65 -14.19
N TRP A 190 -1.10 6.92 -13.27
CA TRP A 190 -1.45 7.39 -11.93
C TRP A 190 -2.00 8.81 -11.93
N LYS A 191 -1.55 9.67 -12.84
CA LYS A 191 -2.18 10.97 -13.10
C LYS A 191 -3.63 10.80 -13.59
N PHE A 192 -3.89 9.87 -14.50
CA PHE A 192 -5.24 9.55 -14.95
C PHE A 192 -6.11 9.04 -13.80
N PHE A 193 -5.61 8.12 -12.98
CA PHE A 193 -6.35 7.63 -11.82
C PHE A 193 -6.74 8.76 -10.87
N ARG A 194 -5.80 9.64 -10.53
CA ARG A 194 -6.07 10.78 -9.64
C ARG A 194 -7.19 11.70 -10.13
N HIS A 195 -7.30 11.94 -11.43
CA HIS A 195 -8.21 12.95 -11.99
C HIS A 195 -9.51 12.38 -12.55
N SER A 196 -9.48 11.12 -13.00
CA SER A 196 -10.55 10.53 -13.82
C SER A 196 -11.12 9.22 -13.24
N CYS A 197 -10.55 8.72 -12.13
CA CYS A 197 -11.08 7.58 -11.40
C CYS A 197 -11.45 7.99 -9.98
N GLU A 198 -12.71 7.75 -9.59
CA GLU A 198 -13.13 7.89 -8.19
C GLU A 198 -12.88 6.59 -7.42
N ASP A 199 -13.02 5.47 -8.13
CA ASP A 199 -12.84 4.12 -7.61
C ASP A 199 -11.71 3.40 -8.36
N ILE A 200 -10.53 3.31 -7.74
CA ILE A 200 -9.38 2.57 -8.29
C ILE A 200 -9.46 1.07 -8.00
N SER A 201 -10.40 0.62 -7.16
CA SER A 201 -10.55 -0.81 -6.84
C SER A 201 -10.93 -1.65 -8.06
N ILE A 202 -11.51 -1.05 -9.10
CA ILE A 202 -11.77 -1.71 -10.39
C ILE A 202 -10.48 -2.24 -11.05
N PHE A 203 -9.32 -1.65 -10.71
CA PHE A 203 -8.00 -2.08 -11.17
C PHE A 203 -7.28 -3.00 -10.18
N ALA A 204 -7.93 -3.46 -9.10
CA ALA A 204 -7.31 -4.27 -8.04
C ALA A 204 -6.57 -5.52 -8.55
N LYS A 205 -7.02 -6.10 -9.68
CA LYS A 205 -6.44 -7.30 -10.29
C LYS A 205 -5.22 -7.03 -11.19
N TRP A 206 -4.86 -5.77 -11.40
CA TRP A 206 -3.73 -5.40 -12.26
C TRP A 206 -2.49 -5.06 -11.44
N PRO A 207 -1.29 -5.54 -11.83
CA PRO A 207 -0.04 -5.21 -11.17
C PRO A 207 0.47 -3.82 -11.57
N ILE A 208 -0.19 -2.78 -11.08
CA ILE A 208 0.04 -1.37 -11.47
C ILE A 208 0.70 -0.53 -10.36
N LEU A 209 1.02 -1.14 -9.22
CA LEU A 209 1.65 -0.44 -8.10
C LEU A 209 3.17 -0.72 -8.10
N PRO A 210 4.00 0.22 -8.57
CA PRO A 210 5.46 0.04 -8.65
C PRO A 210 6.14 0.22 -7.29
N LEU A 211 7.17 -0.60 -7.09
CA LEU A 211 7.95 -0.71 -5.86
C LEU A 211 9.39 -0.24 -6.08
N VAL A 212 10.07 0.08 -4.98
CA VAL A 212 11.48 0.52 -4.98
C VAL A 212 12.42 -0.57 -5.52
N ASP A 213 12.09 -1.85 -5.34
CA ASP A 213 12.91 -2.99 -5.78
C ASP A 213 12.75 -3.34 -7.28
N GLY A 214 12.11 -2.47 -8.06
CA GLY A 214 11.87 -2.66 -9.49
C GLY A 214 10.72 -3.60 -9.82
N LYS A 215 9.94 -4.04 -8.83
CA LYS A 215 8.73 -4.84 -9.06
C LYS A 215 7.49 -3.96 -9.18
N VAL A 216 6.44 -4.54 -9.75
CA VAL A 216 5.07 -4.02 -9.70
C VAL A 216 4.16 -5.08 -9.09
N VAL A 217 3.24 -4.66 -8.23
CA VAL A 217 2.31 -5.55 -7.52
C VAL A 217 0.86 -5.20 -7.83
N GLN A 218 0.00 -6.21 -7.72
CA GLN A 218 -1.45 -6.04 -7.80
C GLN A 218 -1.91 -5.11 -6.71
N LEU A 219 -2.69 -4.10 -7.10
CA LEU A 219 -3.25 -3.14 -6.17
C LEU A 219 -4.05 -3.85 -5.04
N GLY A 220 -4.81 -4.90 -5.37
CA GLY A 220 -5.57 -5.69 -4.40
C GLY A 220 -4.73 -6.58 -3.46
N ASN A 221 -3.44 -6.79 -3.75
CA ASN A 221 -2.53 -7.57 -2.90
C ASN A 221 -1.46 -6.69 -2.23
N ALA A 222 -1.62 -5.36 -2.26
CA ALA A 222 -0.61 -4.42 -1.79
C ALA A 222 -0.64 -4.16 -0.27
N SER A 223 -1.35 -4.98 0.53
CA SER A 223 -1.55 -4.73 1.96
C SER A 223 -0.27 -4.71 2.79
N ASN A 224 0.81 -5.33 2.30
CA ASN A 224 2.16 -5.31 2.86
C ASN A 224 3.09 -4.25 2.21
N VAL A 225 2.56 -3.39 1.35
CA VAL A 225 3.29 -2.25 0.76
C VAL A 225 3.15 -1.06 1.69
N ILE A 226 4.28 -0.42 2.01
CA ILE A 226 4.37 0.73 2.90
C ILE A 226 4.92 1.91 2.09
N ARG A 227 4.47 3.13 2.37
CA ARG A 227 5.10 4.32 1.81
C ARG A 227 6.54 4.47 2.30
N ASP A 228 7.43 4.93 1.43
CA ASP A 228 8.78 5.30 1.84
C ASP A 228 8.84 6.80 2.15
N GLU A 229 8.89 7.14 3.44
CA GLU A 229 9.01 8.53 3.91
C GLU A 229 10.34 8.79 4.62
N GLY A 230 11.39 8.04 4.26
CA GLY A 230 12.72 8.20 4.84
C GLY A 230 12.96 7.27 6.03
N TRP A 231 12.76 5.96 5.82
CA TRP A 231 13.10 4.95 6.80
C TRP A 231 14.61 4.92 7.10
N SER A 232 14.98 4.57 8.33
CA SER A 232 16.37 4.25 8.66
C SER A 232 16.79 2.94 7.98
N GLU A 233 18.10 2.70 7.84
CA GLU A 233 18.63 1.47 7.24
C GLU A 233 18.15 0.21 7.97
N ASN A 234 18.13 0.25 9.31
CA ASN A 234 17.62 -0.85 10.13
C ASN A 234 16.14 -1.11 9.89
N MET A 235 15.29 -0.06 9.90
CA MET A 235 13.86 -0.23 9.70
C MET A 235 13.55 -0.71 8.28
N TYR A 236 14.25 -0.16 7.29
CA TYR A 236 14.15 -0.59 5.91
C TYR A 236 14.51 -2.08 5.76
N SER A 237 15.69 -2.48 6.23
CA SER A 237 16.18 -3.87 6.20
C SER A 237 15.23 -4.82 6.94
N LEU A 238 14.74 -4.42 8.12
CA LEU A 238 13.79 -5.20 8.91
C LEU A 238 12.49 -5.44 8.14
N LEU A 239 11.85 -4.38 7.67
CA LEU A 239 10.56 -4.49 6.98
C LEU A 239 10.67 -5.33 5.71
N GLN A 240 11.77 -5.23 4.96
CA GLN A 240 12.03 -6.14 3.83
C GLN A 240 12.13 -7.60 4.27
N ARG A 241 12.86 -7.88 5.36
CA ARG A 241 12.98 -9.26 5.91
C ARG A 241 11.65 -9.81 6.41
N LEU A 242 10.81 -8.95 6.99
CA LEU A 242 9.44 -9.28 7.37
C LEU A 242 8.50 -9.48 6.16
N GLY A 243 8.99 -9.28 4.92
CA GLY A 243 8.23 -9.48 3.69
C GLY A 243 7.37 -8.28 3.29
N CYS A 244 7.63 -7.09 3.85
CA CYS A 244 7.01 -5.84 3.41
C CYS A 244 7.74 -5.25 2.20
N PHE A 245 7.02 -4.47 1.42
CA PHE A 245 7.54 -3.77 0.24
C PHE A 245 7.40 -2.26 0.40
N PHE A 246 8.17 -1.51 -0.39
CA PHE A 246 8.14 -0.05 -0.37
C PHE A 246 7.61 0.51 -1.68
N LEU A 247 6.60 1.38 -1.58
CA LEU A 247 6.07 2.12 -2.71
C LEU A 247 7.15 3.02 -3.29
N ARG A 248 7.27 3.04 -4.62
CA ARG A 248 8.27 3.84 -5.32
C ARG A 248 7.98 5.34 -5.24
N PRO A 249 8.79 6.17 -4.55
CA PRO A 249 8.44 7.56 -4.24
C PRO A 249 8.66 8.53 -5.41
N ASP A 250 9.57 8.25 -6.34
CA ASP A 250 9.90 9.14 -7.48
C ASP A 250 8.75 9.31 -8.48
N LEU A 251 7.77 8.40 -8.47
CA LEU A 251 6.62 8.40 -9.38
C LEU A 251 5.43 9.24 -8.88
N GLN A 252 5.50 9.81 -7.67
CA GLN A 252 4.46 10.66 -7.08
C GLN A 252 3.05 10.02 -7.14
N ILE A 253 2.97 8.76 -6.71
CA ILE A 253 1.74 7.97 -6.75
C ILE A 253 0.76 8.49 -5.71
N GLU A 254 -0.30 9.15 -6.17
CA GLU A 254 -1.31 9.77 -5.32
C GLU A 254 -2.72 9.44 -5.81
N HIS A 255 -3.58 9.00 -4.89
CA HIS A 255 -5.01 8.83 -5.12
C HIS A 255 -5.77 8.86 -3.78
N PRO A 256 -6.99 9.44 -3.70
CA PRO A 256 -7.75 9.49 -2.44
C PRO A 256 -7.99 8.13 -1.77
N GLN A 257 -8.16 7.07 -2.56
CA GLN A 257 -8.33 5.70 -2.06
C GLN A 257 -7.02 4.91 -1.93
N LEU A 258 -5.84 5.50 -2.18
CA LEU A 258 -4.57 4.78 -2.13
C LEU A 258 -4.31 4.15 -0.74
N ALA A 259 -4.72 4.85 0.32
CA ALA A 259 -4.62 4.39 1.71
C ALA A 259 -5.41 3.10 2.01
N ASN A 260 -6.34 2.68 1.12
CA ASN A 260 -7.04 1.40 1.25
C ASN A 260 -6.18 0.22 0.79
N PHE A 261 -5.11 0.48 0.04
CA PHE A 261 -4.26 -0.54 -0.56
C PHE A 261 -2.83 -0.50 -0.02
N VAL A 262 -2.30 0.69 0.26
CA VAL A 262 -0.93 0.91 0.74
C VAL A 262 -0.96 1.45 2.16
N GLN A 263 -0.05 0.95 2.99
CA GLN A 263 0.10 1.39 4.37
C GLN A 263 0.89 2.70 4.45
N GLU A 264 0.40 3.62 5.28
CA GLU A 264 1.12 4.84 5.64
C GLU A 264 2.29 4.53 6.59
N SER A 265 3.28 5.41 6.64
CA SER A 265 4.50 5.29 7.47
C SER A 265 4.25 5.53 8.97
N THR A 266 3.22 4.88 9.51
CA THR A 266 2.77 4.99 10.91
C THR A 266 2.91 3.64 11.61
N ALA A 267 2.87 3.62 12.94
CA ALA A 267 2.84 2.36 13.68
C ALA A 267 1.65 1.47 13.27
N ALA A 268 0.47 2.05 13.05
CA ALA A 268 -0.70 1.31 12.56
C ALA A 268 -0.45 0.70 11.18
N GLY A 269 0.11 1.46 10.24
CA GLY A 269 0.43 0.99 8.90
C GLY A 269 1.47 -0.13 8.90
N VAL A 270 2.54 0.02 9.69
CA VAL A 270 3.56 -1.04 9.86
C VAL A 270 2.95 -2.31 10.46
N LEU A 271 2.12 -2.18 11.51
CA LEU A 271 1.45 -3.33 12.13
C LEU A 271 0.51 -4.03 11.15
N ASN A 272 -0.23 -3.28 10.33
CA ASN A 272 -1.09 -3.84 9.29
C ASN A 272 -0.29 -4.57 8.21
N ALA A 273 0.83 -3.99 7.75
CA ALA A 273 1.71 -4.64 6.78
C ALA A 273 2.27 -5.95 7.33
N VAL A 274 2.85 -5.94 8.53
CA VAL A 274 3.40 -7.13 9.19
C VAL A 274 2.31 -8.18 9.43
N GLN A 275 1.12 -7.77 9.88
CA GLN A 275 -0.01 -8.68 10.08
C GLN A 275 -0.48 -9.33 8.77
N SER A 276 -0.46 -8.57 7.68
CA SER A 276 -0.83 -9.10 6.36
C SER A 276 0.14 -10.18 5.88
N VAL A 277 1.45 -10.02 6.14
CA VAL A 277 2.43 -11.06 5.84
C VAL A 277 2.28 -12.25 6.79
N ALA A 278 2.12 -11.98 8.09
CA ALA A 278 1.95 -12.98 9.14
C ALA A 278 0.75 -13.91 8.90
N SER A 279 -0.28 -13.47 8.18
CA SER A 279 -1.42 -14.31 7.81
C SER A 279 -1.07 -15.55 6.97
N ASN A 280 0.13 -15.58 6.38
CA ASN A 280 0.65 -16.74 5.65
C ASN A 280 1.43 -17.74 6.54
N PHE A 281 1.61 -17.43 7.83
CA PHE A 281 2.41 -18.21 8.78
C PHE A 281 1.54 -18.74 9.91
N GLN A 282 1.99 -19.84 10.55
CA GLN A 282 1.31 -20.38 11.73
C GLN A 282 1.66 -19.59 12.99
N ASP A 283 2.95 -19.23 13.14
CA ASP A 283 3.44 -18.37 14.23
C ASP A 283 4.13 -17.13 13.65
N ILE A 284 3.75 -15.94 14.15
CA ILE A 284 4.36 -14.67 13.77
C ILE A 284 5.86 -14.61 14.10
N LYS A 285 6.33 -15.42 15.06
CA LYS A 285 7.75 -15.53 15.41
C LYS A 285 8.61 -16.00 14.25
N GLU A 286 8.06 -16.78 13.33
CA GLU A 286 8.77 -17.25 12.14
C GLU A 286 9.27 -16.09 11.26
N LEU A 287 8.56 -14.95 11.26
CA LEU A 287 8.99 -13.75 10.53
C LEU A 287 10.27 -13.12 11.11
N PHE A 288 10.52 -13.31 12.41
CA PHE A 288 11.59 -12.65 13.15
C PHE A 288 12.86 -13.50 13.29
N VAL A 289 12.91 -14.71 12.71
CA VAL A 289 14.05 -15.65 12.86
C VAL A 289 15.38 -15.05 12.37
N ASN A 290 15.33 -14.22 11.32
CA ASN A 290 16.51 -13.62 10.70
C ASN A 290 16.68 -12.12 10.99
N THR A 291 16.01 -11.61 12.03
CA THR A 291 16.10 -10.19 12.40
C THR A 291 17.18 -9.98 13.46
N SER A 292 17.94 -8.89 13.33
CA SER A 292 18.93 -8.50 14.32
C SER A 292 18.28 -7.82 15.54
N LEU A 293 18.99 -7.84 16.67
CA LEU A 293 18.55 -7.17 17.89
C LEU A 293 18.35 -5.66 17.67
N ALA A 294 19.29 -4.99 16.97
CA ALA A 294 19.20 -3.57 16.66
C ALA A 294 17.94 -3.21 15.84
N GLU A 295 17.61 -4.02 14.84
CA GLU A 295 16.39 -3.86 14.03
C GLU A 295 15.13 -3.98 14.89
N THR A 296 15.05 -5.03 15.72
CA THR A 296 13.87 -5.27 16.57
C THR A 296 13.69 -4.22 17.66
N HIS A 297 14.78 -3.70 18.21
CA HIS A 297 14.76 -2.59 19.16
C HIS A 297 14.25 -1.32 18.49
N GLU A 298 14.70 -1.04 17.27
CA GLU A 298 14.22 0.11 16.52
C GLU A 298 12.74 0.00 16.16
N LEU A 299 12.25 -1.21 15.84
CA LEU A 299 10.82 -1.46 15.66
C LEU A 299 10.03 -1.23 16.95
N CYS A 300 10.53 -1.74 18.08
CA CYS A 300 9.93 -1.50 19.38
C CYS A 300 9.85 0.02 19.67
N SER A 301 10.98 0.71 19.54
CA SER A 301 11.07 2.16 19.73
C SER A 301 10.14 2.94 18.81
N PHE A 302 10.00 2.53 17.54
CA PHE A 302 9.07 3.12 16.57
C PHE A 302 7.61 2.90 16.95
N ILE A 303 7.21 1.67 17.28
CA ILE A 303 5.83 1.33 17.67
C ILE A 303 5.44 2.03 18.98
N PHE A 304 6.37 2.13 19.94
CA PHE A 304 6.13 2.69 21.28
C PHE A 304 6.37 4.21 21.38
N GLN A 305 6.24 4.95 20.28
CA GLN A 305 6.20 6.41 20.33
C GLN A 305 4.84 6.89 20.84
N SER A 306 4.83 7.77 21.85
CA SER A 306 3.60 8.24 22.51
C SER A 306 2.57 8.86 21.55
N LYS A 307 3.01 9.45 20.43
CA LYS A 307 2.12 10.03 19.41
C LYS A 307 1.16 9.01 18.76
N TRP A 308 1.53 7.72 18.74
CA TRP A 308 0.69 6.67 18.16
C TRP A 308 -0.43 6.23 19.10
N PHE A 309 -0.29 6.46 20.40
CA PHE A 309 -1.28 6.07 21.39
C PHE A 309 -2.27 7.20 21.72
N SER A 310 -2.08 8.37 21.11
CA SER A 310 -3.03 9.49 21.14
C SER A 310 -3.97 9.46 19.94
N GLY A 311 -5.22 9.89 20.12
CA GLY A 311 -6.16 10.15 19.01
C GLY A 311 -6.64 8.91 18.25
N ASN A 312 -6.76 7.75 18.93
CA ASN A 312 -7.27 6.48 18.38
C ASN A 312 -6.54 5.95 17.13
N GLN A 313 -5.25 6.27 16.95
CA GLN A 313 -4.45 5.76 15.82
C GLN A 313 -4.14 4.26 15.96
N ILE A 314 -3.97 3.76 17.18
CA ILE A 314 -3.81 2.34 17.50
C ILE A 314 -5.15 1.79 18.01
N THR A 315 -5.66 0.75 17.35
CA THR A 315 -6.93 0.09 17.65
C THR A 315 -6.70 -1.17 18.50
N SER A 316 -7.78 -1.78 19.01
CA SER A 316 -7.69 -3.05 19.75
C SER A 316 -7.08 -4.19 18.93
N SER A 317 -7.28 -4.23 17.60
CA SER A 317 -6.64 -5.22 16.73
C SER A 317 -5.14 -4.99 16.65
N HIS A 318 -4.70 -3.73 16.49
CA HIS A 318 -3.27 -3.38 16.54
C HIS A 318 -2.64 -3.74 17.88
N MET A 319 -3.32 -3.50 19.00
CA MET A 319 -2.85 -3.91 20.34
C MET A 319 -2.66 -5.43 20.44
N ASN A 320 -3.60 -6.21 19.91
CA ASN A 320 -3.47 -7.67 19.86
C ASN A 320 -2.30 -8.11 18.97
N THR A 321 -2.06 -7.44 17.84
CA THR A 321 -0.85 -7.71 17.03
C THR A 321 0.41 -7.45 17.85
N ILE A 322 0.52 -6.30 18.51
CA ILE A 322 1.69 -5.96 19.35
C ILE A 322 1.93 -7.01 20.44
N GLN A 323 0.88 -7.53 21.08
CA GLN A 323 1.00 -8.57 22.11
C GLN A 323 1.66 -9.86 21.59
N ASN A 324 1.55 -10.15 20.29
CA ASN A 324 2.11 -11.35 19.69
C ASN A 324 3.50 -11.15 19.09
N LEU A 325 3.96 -9.90 18.92
CA LEU A 325 5.26 -9.59 18.34
C LEU A 325 6.43 -9.94 19.28
N PRO A 326 7.44 -10.70 18.83
CA PRO A 326 8.64 -10.98 19.61
C PRO A 326 9.65 -9.83 19.47
N ILE A 327 9.36 -8.69 20.08
CA ILE A 327 10.18 -7.46 19.93
C ILE A 327 10.77 -6.96 21.27
N PHE A 328 10.58 -7.71 22.36
CA PHE A 328 11.06 -7.35 23.69
C PHE A 328 12.12 -8.33 24.17
N GLU A 329 13.22 -7.84 24.74
CA GLU A 329 14.22 -8.72 25.34
C GLU A 329 13.78 -9.22 26.72
N SER A 330 13.95 -10.51 26.95
CA SER A 330 13.87 -11.08 28.30
C SER A 330 15.08 -10.68 29.16
N TYR A 331 14.86 -10.38 30.44
CA TYR A 331 15.94 -10.15 31.39
C TYR A 331 16.91 -11.34 31.51
N LYS A 332 16.37 -12.57 31.57
CA LYS A 332 17.14 -13.80 31.83
C LYS A 332 17.88 -14.31 30.59
N SER A 333 17.18 -14.56 29.48
CA SER A 333 17.76 -15.23 28.32
C SER A 333 18.37 -14.27 27.29
N ARG A 334 18.08 -12.97 27.35
CA ARG A 334 18.31 -12.01 26.24
C ARG A 334 17.55 -12.32 24.95
N GLU A 335 16.72 -13.36 24.93
CA GLU A 335 15.93 -13.69 23.76
C GLU A 335 14.75 -12.73 23.61
N LEU A 336 14.34 -12.56 22.36
CA LEU A 336 13.17 -11.78 22.01
C LEU A 336 11.90 -12.56 22.34
N VAL A 337 11.00 -11.94 23.09
CA VAL A 337 9.75 -12.52 23.58
C VAL A 337 8.58 -11.64 23.21
N ASN A 338 7.41 -12.26 23.09
CA ASN A 338 6.13 -11.59 22.97
C ASN A 338 5.45 -11.47 24.35
N PHE A 339 4.26 -10.88 24.40
CA PHE A 339 3.51 -10.69 25.66
C PHE A 339 2.63 -11.88 26.04
N THR A 340 2.44 -12.83 25.13
CA THR A 340 1.56 -13.96 25.33
C THR A 340 2.28 -15.14 25.98
N ASN A 341 1.64 -15.75 26.97
CA ASN A 341 1.99 -17.05 27.58
C ASN A 341 3.50 -17.31 27.80
N PRO A 342 4.08 -16.95 28.97
CA PRO A 342 3.43 -16.42 30.19
C PRO A 342 3.25 -14.90 30.17
N ARG A 343 2.36 -14.40 31.05
CA ARG A 343 2.19 -12.95 31.31
C ARG A 343 3.54 -12.30 31.59
N LYS A 344 3.79 -11.15 30.95
CA LYS A 344 5.01 -10.37 31.10
C LYS A 344 4.87 -9.26 32.15
N TRP A 345 6.01 -8.90 32.74
CA TRP A 345 6.13 -7.95 33.85
C TRP A 345 7.31 -7.02 33.64
N LEU A 346 7.21 -5.83 34.21
CA LEU A 346 8.33 -4.88 34.30
C LEU A 346 9.19 -5.22 35.53
N LYS A 347 10.50 -4.96 35.45
CA LYS A 347 11.42 -5.14 36.57
C LYS A 347 11.06 -4.23 37.75
N PRO A 348 10.90 -4.78 38.98
CA PRO A 348 10.73 -3.98 40.19
C PRO A 348 11.94 -3.11 40.55
N GLU A 349 11.69 -1.92 41.05
CA GLU A 349 12.74 -1.00 41.51
C GLU A 349 13.54 -1.58 42.67
N GLY A 350 14.87 -1.51 42.57
CA GLY A 350 15.80 -2.00 43.58
C GLY A 350 15.94 -3.53 43.67
N VAL A 351 15.39 -4.28 42.70
CA VAL A 351 15.61 -5.74 42.58
C VAL A 351 16.81 -6.03 41.67
N HIS A 352 17.64 -6.98 42.09
CA HIS A 352 18.79 -7.43 41.29
C HIS A 352 18.36 -8.32 40.10
N GLU A 353 19.03 -8.18 38.96
CA GLU A 353 18.64 -8.85 37.71
C GLU A 353 18.72 -10.37 37.75
N TYR A 354 19.60 -10.94 38.58
CA TYR A 354 19.74 -12.40 38.70
C TYR A 354 18.49 -13.08 39.32
N LEU A 355 17.60 -12.33 39.98
CA LEU A 355 16.34 -12.84 40.52
C LEU A 355 15.23 -12.97 39.46
N LEU A 356 15.37 -12.24 38.35
CA LEU A 356 14.35 -12.16 37.29
C LEU A 356 14.33 -13.46 36.45
N ASN A 357 13.15 -13.84 35.96
CA ASN A 357 12.97 -14.92 34.99
C ASN A 357 12.51 -14.41 33.63
N GLU A 358 12.12 -15.34 32.76
CA GLU A 358 11.63 -15.10 31.40
C GLU A 358 10.30 -14.33 31.33
N SER A 359 9.62 -14.15 32.46
CA SER A 359 8.42 -13.31 32.56
C SER A 359 8.75 -11.82 32.64
N PHE A 360 10.01 -11.43 32.86
CA PHE A 360 10.39 -10.02 32.94
C PHE A 360 11.05 -9.55 31.65
N ILE A 361 10.54 -8.43 31.12
CA ILE A 361 11.01 -7.81 29.89
C ILE A 361 11.81 -6.54 30.16
N ARG A 362 12.80 -6.26 29.31
CA ARG A 362 13.54 -5.00 29.28
C ARG A 362 12.74 -3.94 28.52
N THR A 363 12.92 -2.68 28.93
CA THR A 363 12.39 -1.50 28.24
C THR A 363 13.55 -0.52 28.02
N GLU A 364 13.56 0.17 26.90
CA GLU A 364 14.62 1.11 26.54
C GLU A 364 14.34 2.53 27.04
N SER A 365 13.08 2.88 27.28
CA SER A 365 12.70 4.23 27.70
C SER A 365 11.57 4.29 28.73
N ALA A 366 11.53 5.38 29.49
CA ALA A 366 10.43 5.66 30.41
C ALA A 366 9.09 5.84 29.68
N LYS A 367 9.11 6.33 28.43
CA LYS A 367 7.91 6.49 27.60
C LYS A 367 7.33 5.13 27.20
N GLU A 368 8.17 4.22 26.74
CA GLU A 368 7.80 2.83 26.45
C GLU A 368 7.23 2.16 27.71
N LYS A 369 7.92 2.26 28.86
CA LYS A 369 7.42 1.76 30.15
C LYS A 369 6.01 2.27 30.46
N SER A 370 5.77 3.58 30.29
CA SER A 370 4.45 4.17 30.53
C SER A 370 3.37 3.60 29.60
N ILE A 371 3.68 3.39 28.32
CA ILE A 371 2.72 2.82 27.36
C ILE A 371 2.39 1.37 27.71
N LEU A 372 3.40 0.57 28.08
CA LEU A 372 3.20 -0.83 28.51
C LEU A 372 2.25 -0.93 29.72
N VAL A 373 2.43 -0.04 30.69
CA VAL A 373 1.54 0.03 31.87
C VAL A 373 0.13 0.47 31.46
N SER A 374 0.00 1.54 30.69
CA SER A 374 -1.30 2.15 30.40
C SER A 374 -2.16 1.37 29.39
N TYR A 375 -1.54 0.64 28.44
CA TYR A 375 -2.25 0.02 27.32
C TYR A 375 -2.16 -1.50 27.27
N PHE A 376 -1.16 -2.11 27.91
CA PHE A 376 -0.91 -3.56 27.81
C PHE A 376 -1.02 -4.31 29.15
N ASP A 377 -1.33 -3.63 30.26
CA ASP A 377 -1.38 -4.21 31.62
C ASP A 377 -0.07 -4.93 32.02
N ILE A 378 1.05 -4.48 31.45
CA ILE A 378 2.39 -4.93 31.82
C ILE A 378 2.91 -3.94 32.87
N ARG A 379 2.61 -4.26 34.12
CA ARG A 379 2.98 -3.45 35.28
C ARG A 379 4.22 -3.97 35.96
N GLU A 380 4.75 -3.11 36.82
CA GLU A 380 5.74 -3.49 37.82
C GLU A 380 5.00 -4.19 38.98
N PRO A 381 5.35 -5.44 39.33
CA PRO A 381 4.77 -6.09 40.49
C PRO A 381 5.27 -5.43 41.77
N GLN A 382 4.43 -5.43 42.81
CA GLN A 382 4.89 -4.98 44.13
C GLN A 382 6.00 -5.92 44.63
N LYS A 383 6.92 -5.43 45.47
CA LYS A 383 8.03 -6.27 45.97
C LYS A 383 7.55 -7.56 46.65
N ALA A 384 6.46 -7.50 47.42
CA ALA A 384 5.85 -8.68 48.03
C ALA A 384 5.39 -9.70 46.96
N GLU A 385 4.56 -9.26 46.00
CA GLU A 385 4.11 -10.06 44.85
C GLU A 385 5.29 -10.66 44.06
N PHE A 386 6.31 -9.85 43.77
CA PHE A 386 7.52 -10.30 43.09
C PHE A 386 8.21 -11.46 43.80
N TYR A 387 8.53 -11.29 45.09
CA TYR A 387 9.21 -12.33 45.84
C TYR A 387 8.33 -13.57 46.01
N LYS A 388 7.04 -13.39 46.27
CA LYS A 388 6.06 -14.46 46.47
C LYS A 388 5.88 -15.34 45.24
N ASP A 389 5.66 -14.72 44.09
CA ASP A 389 5.15 -15.41 42.91
C ASP A 389 6.26 -15.72 41.90
N HIS A 390 7.40 -15.02 41.97
CA HIS A 390 8.49 -15.14 40.99
C HIS A 390 9.85 -15.57 41.55
N VAL A 391 10.10 -15.42 42.85
CA VAL A 391 11.39 -15.79 43.48
C VAL A 391 11.27 -17.04 44.34
N LEU A 392 10.39 -17.05 45.35
CA LEU A 392 10.24 -18.17 46.28
C LEU A 392 9.91 -19.51 45.60
N PRO A 393 9.02 -19.58 44.59
CA PRO A 393 8.74 -20.84 43.90
C PRO A 393 9.98 -21.42 43.18
N ARG A 394 10.96 -20.55 42.90
CA ARG A 394 12.23 -20.86 42.24
C ARG A 394 13.41 -20.88 43.21
N MET A 395 13.16 -20.96 44.52
CA MET A 395 14.22 -20.91 45.53
C MET A 395 15.30 -21.95 45.31
N SER A 396 14.95 -23.11 44.76
CA SER A 396 15.86 -24.18 44.36
C SER A 396 16.95 -23.76 43.37
N GLU A 397 16.69 -22.78 42.49
CA GLU A 397 17.66 -22.25 41.53
C GLU A 397 18.82 -21.51 42.23
N PHE A 398 18.60 -21.03 43.45
CA PHE A 398 19.54 -20.16 44.17
C PHE A 398 20.31 -20.88 45.27
N LEU A 399 19.93 -22.11 45.65
CA LEU A 399 20.48 -22.81 46.82
C LEU A 399 21.99 -23.05 46.77
N SER A 400 22.57 -23.09 45.56
CA SER A 400 24.02 -23.19 45.35
C SER A 400 24.79 -21.89 45.64
N GLN A 401 24.08 -20.78 45.88
CA GLN A 401 24.64 -19.45 46.08
C GLN A 401 24.20 -18.87 47.44
N PRO A 402 24.91 -19.18 48.55
CA PRO A 402 24.52 -18.78 49.89
C PRO A 402 24.31 -17.27 50.07
N ALA A 403 25.12 -16.44 49.39
CA ALA A 403 24.98 -14.99 49.41
C ALA A 403 23.65 -14.51 48.82
N VAL A 404 23.19 -15.14 47.73
CA VAL A 404 21.91 -14.82 47.09
C VAL A 404 20.75 -15.25 47.96
N VAL A 405 20.80 -16.48 48.50
CA VAL A 405 19.77 -16.98 49.44
C VAL A 405 19.66 -16.06 50.66
N SER A 406 20.79 -15.65 51.23
CA SER A 406 20.83 -14.72 52.35
C SER A 406 20.20 -13.37 52.01
N ALA A 407 20.48 -12.82 50.83
CA ALA A 407 19.88 -11.58 50.36
C ALA A 407 18.35 -11.70 50.16
N ILE A 408 17.89 -12.79 49.53
CA ILE A 408 16.46 -13.08 49.36
C ILE A 408 15.76 -13.13 50.72
N ILE A 409 16.32 -13.88 51.68
CA ILE A 409 15.71 -14.03 53.00
C ILE A 409 15.67 -12.70 53.76
N ARG A 410 16.73 -11.89 53.68
CA ARG A 410 16.75 -10.55 54.29
C ARG A 410 15.65 -9.66 53.72
N ASP A 411 15.51 -9.64 52.40
CA ASP A 411 14.51 -8.81 51.74
C ASP A 411 13.09 -9.31 52.05
N VAL A 412 12.86 -10.62 52.06
CA VAL A 412 11.56 -11.21 52.42
C VAL A 412 11.22 -10.95 53.90
N LYS A 413 12.19 -10.98 54.82
CA LYS A 413 11.96 -10.66 56.25
C LYS A 413 11.38 -9.25 56.42
N LEU A 414 11.91 -8.26 55.70
CA LEU A 414 11.40 -6.88 55.72
C LEU A 414 9.96 -6.78 55.20
N LEU A 415 9.56 -7.67 54.29
CA LEU A 415 8.22 -7.68 53.70
C LEU A 415 7.20 -8.43 54.58
N ILE A 416 7.63 -9.42 55.37
CA ILE A 416 6.77 -10.21 56.27
C ILE A 416 6.18 -9.37 57.41
N GLU A 417 6.83 -8.28 57.80
CA GLU A 417 6.31 -7.34 58.81
C GLU A 417 4.98 -6.72 58.37
N ASN A 418 4.73 -6.65 57.06
CA ASN A 418 3.59 -5.96 56.45
C ASN A 418 2.61 -6.90 55.73
N ASP A 419 2.94 -8.18 55.49
CA ASP A 419 2.10 -9.14 54.75
C ASP A 419 2.15 -10.56 55.34
N ASN A 420 1.04 -11.03 55.92
CA ASN A 420 0.91 -12.39 56.46
C ASN A 420 0.95 -13.48 55.38
N SER A 421 0.58 -13.17 54.13
CA SER A 421 0.61 -14.13 53.03
C SER A 421 2.04 -14.43 52.57
N MET A 422 2.94 -13.44 52.65
CA MET A 422 4.39 -13.62 52.42
C MET A 422 5.01 -14.56 53.44
N ARG A 423 4.57 -14.45 54.70
CA ARG A 423 5.01 -15.35 55.77
C ARG A 423 4.69 -16.79 55.41
N ALA A 424 3.42 -17.07 55.10
CA ALA A 424 2.98 -18.41 54.72
C ALA A 424 3.78 -18.95 53.51
N ALA A 425 3.99 -18.13 52.48
CA ALA A 425 4.77 -18.52 51.30
C ALA A 425 6.22 -18.90 51.66
N LEU A 426 6.89 -18.14 52.53
CA LEU A 426 8.25 -18.44 52.97
C LEU A 426 8.30 -19.76 53.75
N TYR A 427 7.37 -19.99 54.68
CA TYR A 427 7.33 -21.22 55.49
C TYR A 427 7.09 -22.48 54.66
N GLU A 428 6.35 -22.35 53.55
CA GLU A 428 6.07 -23.44 52.61
C GLU A 428 7.12 -23.58 51.50
N THR A 429 8.14 -22.72 51.44
CA THR A 429 9.20 -22.79 50.43
C THR A 429 10.36 -23.66 50.94
N PRO A 430 10.77 -24.72 50.22
CA PRO A 430 11.94 -25.53 50.61
C PRO A 430 13.25 -24.77 50.41
N PHE A 431 13.94 -24.43 51.50
CA PHE A 431 15.28 -23.81 51.45
C PHE A 431 16.18 -24.12 52.64
N VAL A 432 15.74 -25.00 53.55
CA VAL A 432 16.53 -25.40 54.73
C VAL A 432 17.13 -26.78 54.51
N LEU A 433 18.44 -26.93 54.69
CA LEU A 433 19.13 -28.20 54.51
C LEU A 433 18.97 -29.08 55.76
N ALA A 434 18.26 -30.19 55.61
CA ALA A 434 18.11 -31.18 56.67
C ALA A 434 19.36 -32.09 56.77
N ALA A 435 19.53 -32.75 57.92
CA ALA A 435 20.66 -33.65 58.19
C ALA A 435 20.78 -34.83 57.20
N ASN A 436 19.71 -35.18 56.50
CA ASN A 436 19.71 -36.21 55.45
C ASN A 436 20.15 -35.67 54.07
N GLY A 437 20.57 -34.40 53.99
CA GLY A 437 20.99 -33.75 52.75
C GLY A 437 19.85 -33.22 51.88
N ALA A 438 18.59 -33.36 52.30
CA ALA A 438 17.44 -32.87 51.55
C ALA A 438 17.11 -31.41 51.90
N TRP A 439 16.70 -30.63 50.90
CA TRP A 439 16.15 -29.28 51.10
C TRP A 439 14.66 -29.39 51.44
N VAL A 440 14.28 -28.91 52.63
CA VAL A 440 12.93 -29.04 53.17
C VAL A 440 12.34 -27.67 53.54
N GLN A 441 11.02 -27.65 53.65
CA GLN A 441 10.24 -26.48 54.07
C GLN A 441 10.50 -26.16 55.55
N PRO A 442 10.69 -24.88 55.93
CA PRO A 442 10.79 -24.48 57.33
C PRO A 442 9.62 -24.97 58.20
N SER A 443 8.38 -24.98 57.69
CA SER A 443 7.19 -25.43 58.43
C SER A 443 7.27 -26.89 58.91
N ARG A 444 8.03 -27.74 58.20
CA ARG A 444 8.24 -29.16 58.57
C ARG A 444 9.32 -29.37 59.63
N LEU A 445 10.14 -28.35 59.89
CA LEU A 445 11.28 -28.43 60.80
C LEU A 445 11.02 -27.73 62.12
N TYR A 446 10.03 -26.84 62.19
CA TYR A 446 9.73 -26.03 63.37
C TYR A 446 8.44 -26.49 64.06
N ASP A 447 8.57 -27.31 65.11
CA ASP A 447 7.56 -27.42 66.17
C ASP A 447 8.16 -26.80 67.45
N PRO A 448 7.67 -25.63 67.92
CA PRO A 448 8.21 -24.95 69.10
C PRO A 448 8.07 -25.75 70.41
N ARG A 449 7.41 -26.91 70.38
CA ARG A 449 7.24 -27.81 71.53
C ARG A 449 8.24 -28.97 71.54
N VAL A 450 9.10 -29.11 70.53
CA VAL A 450 10.03 -30.26 70.38
C VAL A 450 11.48 -29.77 70.22
N PRO A 451 12.23 -29.65 71.33
CA PRO A 451 13.63 -29.21 71.34
C PRO A 451 14.57 -30.07 70.47
N GLU A 452 14.21 -31.33 70.22
CA GLU A 452 15.00 -32.28 69.44
C GLU A 452 15.09 -31.92 67.95
N LEU A 453 14.14 -31.14 67.42
CA LEU A 453 14.14 -30.70 66.01
C LEU A 453 15.33 -29.78 65.69
N HIS A 454 15.91 -29.10 66.69
CA HIS A 454 17.16 -28.34 66.55
C HIS A 454 18.35 -29.21 66.12
N LYS A 455 18.31 -30.53 66.35
CA LYS A 455 19.37 -31.47 65.97
C LYS A 455 19.29 -31.94 64.51
N LEU A 456 18.16 -31.72 63.83
CA LEU A 456 17.94 -32.11 62.43
C LEU A 456 18.41 -31.04 61.42
N LEU A 457 18.67 -29.82 61.89
CA LEU A 457 19.22 -28.72 61.11
C LEU A 457 20.74 -28.89 60.98
N HIS A 458 21.30 -28.68 59.79
CA HIS A 458 22.75 -28.73 59.59
C HIS A 458 23.44 -27.66 60.47
N LYS A 459 24.54 -28.00 61.14
CA LYS A 459 25.21 -27.10 62.12
C LYS A 459 25.72 -25.79 61.51
N GLU A 460 25.80 -25.70 60.18
CA GLU A 460 26.27 -24.53 59.43
C GLU A 460 25.13 -23.70 58.81
N THR A 461 23.87 -24.15 58.89
CA THR A 461 22.71 -23.39 58.38
C THR A 461 22.20 -22.41 59.45
N PHE A 462 22.65 -21.16 59.35
CA PHE A 462 22.19 -20.04 60.17
C PHE A 462 20.73 -19.70 59.88
N PHE A 463 19.81 -20.09 60.76
CA PHE A 463 18.47 -19.52 60.83
C PHE A 463 18.07 -19.28 62.29
N SER A 464 18.38 -18.09 62.82
CA SER A 464 17.60 -17.52 63.92
C SER A 464 16.36 -16.86 63.28
N PHE A 465 15.20 -17.47 63.52
CA PHE A 465 13.90 -16.90 63.14
C PHE A 465 13.55 -15.74 64.04
#